data_AF-A0A6B0ZDJ2-F1
#
_entry.id   AF-A0A6B0ZDJ2-F1
#
_cell.length_a   1.000
_cell.length_b   1.000
_cell.length_c   1.000
_cell.angle_alpha   90.00
_cell.angle_beta   90.00
_cell.angle_gamma   90.00
#
_symmetry.space_group_name_H-M   'P 1'
#
loop_
_entity.id
_entity.type
_entity.pdbx_description
1 polymer ?
#
loop_
_entity_poly.entity_id
_entity_poly.type
_entity_poly.pdbx_seq_one_letter_code
_entity_poly.pdbx_strand_id
1 'polypeptide(L)'
;MTIRPSCRSFPPARRRRWLAIVVLLLTMPAAAGSAGAQSDQEIIEQERQSIRDTKAQREELDRAAEEAATGLDAATAEAEDLIDALNRVQAAVDAQQAALDEAERAVADAEAVVQEAEARIAELEAELVATQEGLREAVIESYVSFQAPTGTFSVLGSDPWQNAREEALAGFATGSRIDDIDELRRLGEELERWRLVAEETAKEAEAHRLAEELILDDLDRAEDREAELSVAAEERVERRLYEVQTIRQLDATLAAEIEAAEREIAAALERQRAEEEARRRAEEARRRAEEARLRAEQEEAEARALAESVDPSDTDLPLVWVRGFEVHTQIADAVEGLVAAMEAEGFNLGGWGYRTAQEQINLRRSNCGTSEWDIWSKPSSTCRPPTARPGRSNHERGLAIDLTNNGRLITSRSSAVFQALQRLAPSFGLKNLPSEPWHWSVDGR
;
A
#
# COMPACT_ATOMS: atom_id res chain seq x y z
N MET A 1 3.92 22.40 12.82
CA MET A 1 5.21 21.71 12.66
C MET A 1 5.62 21.84 11.20
N THR A 2 6.58 22.72 10.92
CA THR A 2 7.12 23.02 9.59
C THR A 2 7.98 21.86 9.08
N ILE A 3 7.60 21.25 7.96
CA ILE A 3 8.45 20.29 7.24
C ILE A 3 8.64 20.80 5.81
N ARG A 4 9.89 21.15 5.50
CA ARG A 4 10.39 21.55 4.18
C ARG A 4 10.34 20.37 3.21
N PRO A 5 10.06 20.56 1.92
CA PRO A 5 10.37 19.56 0.90
C PRO A 5 11.84 19.72 0.47
N SER A 6 12.58 18.61 0.51
CA SER A 6 13.93 18.49 -0.05
C SER A 6 13.83 18.23 -1.55
N CYS A 7 14.27 19.19 -2.37
CA CYS A 7 14.57 18.96 -3.77
C CYS A 7 15.75 18.00 -3.87
N ARG A 8 15.52 16.78 -4.37
CA ARG A 8 16.59 15.92 -4.91
C ARG A 8 16.68 16.18 -6.41
N SER A 9 17.71 16.92 -6.80
CA SER A 9 18.15 17.06 -8.19
C SER A 9 18.74 15.72 -8.66
N PHE A 10 18.08 15.07 -9.62
CA PHE A 10 18.71 14.03 -10.43
C PHE A 10 19.60 14.70 -11.48
N PRO A 11 20.85 14.25 -11.68
CA PRO A 11 21.68 14.75 -12.77
C PRO A 11 21.13 14.21 -14.11
N PRO A 12 21.05 15.02 -15.18
CA PRO A 12 20.71 14.49 -16.49
C PRO A 12 21.89 13.62 -17.00
N ALA A 13 21.54 12.42 -17.47
CA ALA A 13 22.44 11.52 -18.16
C ALA A 13 23.12 12.27 -19.31
N ARG A 14 24.46 12.27 -19.30
CA ARG A 14 25.29 12.80 -20.39
C ARG A 14 25.07 11.94 -21.64
N ARG A 15 24.09 12.31 -22.48
CA ARG A 15 24.06 11.91 -23.89
C ARG A 15 25.27 12.53 -24.57
N ARG A 16 26.30 11.72 -24.84
CA ARG A 16 27.39 12.09 -25.76
C ARG A 16 26.78 12.17 -27.16
N ARG A 17 26.32 13.35 -27.53
CA ARG A 17 26.00 13.70 -28.92
C ARG A 17 27.32 13.78 -29.69
N TRP A 18 27.63 12.74 -30.46
CA TRP A 18 28.57 12.88 -31.56
C TRP A 18 27.81 13.53 -32.71
N LEU A 19 27.78 14.86 -32.71
CA LEU A 19 27.35 15.66 -33.85
C LEU A 19 28.58 15.86 -34.75
N ALA A 20 28.75 14.98 -35.73
CA ALA A 20 29.59 15.27 -36.88
C ALA A 20 28.74 16.07 -37.87
N ILE A 21 28.72 17.38 -37.68
CA ILE A 21 28.11 18.33 -38.63
C ILE A 21 29.09 18.48 -39.78
N VAL A 22 28.83 17.82 -40.91
CA VAL A 22 29.47 18.14 -42.20
C VAL A 22 28.56 19.15 -42.89
N VAL A 23 28.86 20.43 -42.72
CA VAL A 23 28.31 21.51 -43.55
C VAL A 23 29.22 21.62 -44.77
N LEU A 24 28.76 21.12 -45.92
CA LEU A 24 29.39 21.39 -47.21
C LEU A 24 28.83 22.72 -47.74
N LEU A 25 29.44 23.83 -47.32
CA LEU A 25 29.20 25.16 -47.89
C LEU A 25 30.06 25.27 -49.16
N LEU A 26 29.42 25.15 -50.32
CA LEU A 26 30.03 25.44 -51.61
C LEU A 26 30.02 26.96 -51.84
N THR A 27 31.11 27.64 -51.44
CA THR A 27 31.44 28.98 -51.94
C THR A 27 32.94 29.06 -52.19
N MET A 28 33.36 29.02 -53.45
CA MET A 28 34.72 29.43 -53.83
C MET A 28 34.84 30.97 -53.84
N PRO A 29 35.98 31.51 -53.38
CA PRO A 29 36.91 32.06 -54.35
C PRO A 29 38.38 31.67 -54.10
N ALA A 30 39.14 31.70 -55.20
CA ALA A 30 40.53 31.29 -55.30
C ALA A 30 41.51 32.03 -54.37
N ALA A 31 42.34 31.26 -53.65
CA ALA A 31 43.66 31.68 -53.21
C ALA A 31 44.58 30.47 -53.14
N ALA A 32 45.65 30.50 -53.93
CA ALA A 32 46.65 29.45 -54.03
C ALA A 32 47.36 29.21 -52.69
N GLY A 33 47.14 28.01 -52.13
CA GLY A 33 47.92 27.44 -51.04
C GLY A 33 48.06 25.94 -51.30
N SER A 34 49.28 25.48 -51.49
CA SER A 34 49.60 24.08 -51.80
C SER A 34 49.32 23.16 -50.60
N ALA A 35 48.10 22.67 -50.49
CA ALA A 35 47.77 21.40 -49.85
C ALA A 35 47.63 20.34 -50.95
N GLY A 36 48.06 19.10 -50.70
CA GLY A 36 48.17 18.04 -51.71
C GLY A 36 46.91 17.96 -52.57
N ALA A 37 47.05 18.28 -53.86
CA ALA A 37 45.95 18.25 -54.80
C ALA A 37 45.57 16.79 -55.07
N GLN A 38 44.60 16.27 -54.31
CA GLN A 38 43.77 15.19 -54.81
C GLN A 38 43.17 15.66 -56.14
N SER A 39 43.22 14.81 -57.16
CA SER A 39 42.63 15.14 -58.45
C SER A 39 41.10 15.24 -58.31
N ASP A 40 40.44 16.07 -59.13
CA ASP A 40 38.97 16.20 -59.12
C ASP A 40 38.26 14.84 -59.25
N GLN A 41 38.90 13.88 -59.96
CA GLN A 41 38.41 12.50 -60.07
C GLN A 41 38.44 11.74 -58.73
N GLU A 42 39.50 11.90 -57.94
CA GLU A 42 39.62 11.25 -56.62
C GLU A 42 38.57 11.79 -55.63
N ILE A 43 38.25 13.09 -55.71
CA ILE A 43 37.22 13.71 -54.87
C ILE A 43 35.84 13.13 -55.20
N ILE A 44 35.48 13.08 -56.49
CA ILE A 44 34.20 12.53 -56.96
C ILE A 44 34.07 11.05 -56.57
N GLU A 45 35.15 10.28 -56.69
CA GLU A 45 35.14 8.86 -56.33
C GLU A 45 34.97 8.65 -54.82
N GLN A 46 35.64 9.47 -54.01
CA GLN A 46 35.52 9.45 -52.56
C GLN A 46 34.11 9.82 -52.10
N GLU A 47 33.49 10.84 -52.69
CA GLU A 47 32.13 11.26 -52.39
C GLU A 47 31.10 10.18 -52.75
N ARG A 48 31.22 9.58 -53.95
CA ARG A 48 30.39 8.43 -54.36
C ARG A 48 30.54 7.24 -53.41
N GLN A 49 31.75 6.99 -52.91
CA GLN A 49 31.97 5.95 -51.92
C GLN A 49 31.28 6.27 -50.60
N SER A 50 31.38 7.52 -50.12
CA SER A 50 30.71 7.97 -48.89
C SER A 50 29.19 7.81 -48.97
N ILE A 51 28.57 8.16 -50.11
CA ILE A 51 27.13 8.00 -50.33
C ILE A 51 26.74 6.51 -50.29
N ARG A 52 27.52 5.65 -50.97
CA ARG A 52 27.29 4.19 -50.96
C ARG A 52 27.42 3.61 -49.56
N ASP A 53 28.43 4.03 -48.81
CA ASP A 53 28.67 3.56 -47.45
C ASP A 53 27.55 4.00 -46.50
N THR A 54 27.08 5.24 -46.63
CA THR A 54 25.95 5.76 -45.84
C THR A 54 24.67 4.99 -46.14
N LYS A 55 24.37 4.73 -47.41
CA LYS A 55 23.23 3.90 -47.81
C LYS A 55 23.34 2.47 -47.25
N ALA A 56 24.51 1.84 -47.37
CA ALA A 56 24.74 0.50 -46.86
C ALA A 56 24.58 0.40 -45.33
N GLN A 57 25.07 1.40 -44.59
CA GLN A 57 24.86 1.50 -43.14
C GLN A 57 23.38 1.60 -42.78
N ARG A 58 22.61 2.37 -43.55
CA ARG A 58 21.16 2.51 -43.36
C ARG A 58 20.43 1.18 -43.57
N GLU A 59 20.74 0.50 -44.68
CA GLU A 59 20.16 -0.82 -44.99
C GLU A 59 20.55 -1.88 -43.94
N GLU A 60 21.76 -1.80 -43.36
CA GLU A 60 22.19 -2.66 -42.27
C GLU A 60 21.39 -2.39 -40.98
N LEU A 61 21.18 -1.12 -40.62
CA LEU A 61 20.35 -0.74 -39.48
C LEU A 61 18.91 -1.19 -39.65
N ASP A 62 18.34 -1.00 -40.83
CA ASP A 62 16.96 -1.40 -41.13
C ASP A 62 16.77 -2.92 -41.00
N ARG A 63 17.71 -3.69 -41.56
CA ARG A 63 17.71 -5.16 -41.42
C ARG A 63 17.89 -5.59 -39.98
N ALA A 64 18.80 -4.96 -39.24
CA ALA A 64 19.02 -5.26 -37.83
C ALA A 64 17.79 -4.93 -36.96
N ALA A 65 17.04 -3.88 -37.31
CA ALA A 65 15.77 -3.53 -36.69
C ALA A 65 14.67 -4.56 -37.03
N GLU A 66 14.55 -4.97 -38.29
CA GLU A 66 13.60 -6.01 -38.71
C GLU A 66 13.87 -7.35 -38.00
N GLU A 67 15.12 -7.80 -37.97
CA GLU A 67 15.53 -9.01 -37.26
C GLU A 67 15.21 -8.92 -35.76
N ALA A 68 15.44 -7.75 -35.15
CA ALA A 68 15.14 -7.52 -33.74
C ALA A 68 13.63 -7.50 -33.45
N ALA A 69 12.82 -6.94 -34.34
CA ALA A 69 11.37 -6.87 -34.19
C ALA A 69 10.70 -8.23 -34.44
N THR A 70 11.12 -8.96 -35.47
CA THR A 70 10.50 -10.24 -35.87
C THR A 70 11.04 -11.45 -35.11
N GLY A 71 12.30 -11.42 -34.70
CA GLY A 71 12.97 -12.52 -34.01
C GLY A 71 12.71 -12.57 -32.51
N LEU A 72 12.10 -11.53 -31.93
CA LEU A 72 11.94 -11.37 -30.49
C LEU A 72 10.48 -11.52 -30.07
N ASP A 73 10.18 -12.52 -29.25
CA ASP A 73 8.91 -12.57 -28.52
C ASP A 73 8.96 -11.63 -27.33
N ALA A 74 8.38 -10.43 -27.47
CA ALA A 74 8.31 -9.43 -26.41
C ALA A 74 7.70 -9.98 -25.11
N ALA A 75 6.86 -11.03 -25.15
CA ALA A 75 6.27 -11.60 -23.96
C ALA A 75 7.26 -12.40 -23.10
N THR A 76 8.23 -13.05 -23.72
CA THR A 76 9.12 -14.03 -23.09
C THR A 76 10.61 -13.65 -23.11
N ALA A 77 11.03 -12.76 -24.01
CA ALA A 77 12.40 -12.27 -24.11
C ALA A 77 12.96 -11.72 -22.79
N GLU A 78 14.27 -11.61 -22.64
CA GLU A 78 14.84 -10.88 -21.50
C GLU A 78 14.57 -9.37 -21.62
N ALA A 79 14.55 -8.67 -20.49
CA ALA A 79 14.27 -7.23 -20.49
C ALA A 79 15.36 -6.43 -21.22
N GLU A 80 16.62 -6.88 -21.13
CA GLU A 80 17.75 -6.28 -21.83
C GLU A 80 17.63 -6.44 -23.36
N ASP A 81 17.28 -7.65 -23.82
CA ASP A 81 17.06 -7.91 -25.25
C ASP A 81 15.92 -7.06 -25.84
N LEU A 82 14.83 -6.87 -25.08
CA LEU A 82 13.71 -6.02 -25.51
C LEU A 82 14.11 -4.54 -25.60
N ILE A 83 14.90 -4.05 -24.64
CA ILE A 83 15.43 -2.68 -24.68
C ILE A 83 16.37 -2.49 -25.86
N ASP A 84 17.23 -3.47 -26.12
CA ASP A 84 18.13 -3.45 -27.27
C ASP A 84 17.38 -3.49 -28.60
N ALA A 85 16.31 -4.28 -28.71
CA ALA A 85 15.45 -4.29 -29.88
C ALA A 85 14.76 -2.94 -30.11
N LEU A 86 14.17 -2.34 -29.06
CA LEU A 86 13.58 -1.00 -29.13
C LEU A 86 14.59 0.06 -29.57
N ASN A 87 15.82 0.00 -29.04
CA ASN A 87 16.89 0.92 -29.43
C ASN A 87 17.31 0.76 -30.90
N ARG A 88 17.34 -0.47 -31.43
CA ARG A 88 17.65 -0.73 -32.84
C ARG A 88 16.56 -0.22 -33.76
N VAL A 89 15.29 -0.45 -33.42
CA VAL A 89 14.16 0.04 -34.19
C VAL A 89 14.12 1.57 -34.21
N GLN A 90 14.31 2.22 -33.04
CA GLN A 90 14.45 3.68 -32.97
C GLN A 90 15.62 4.19 -33.82
N ALA A 91 16.77 3.51 -33.78
CA ALA A 91 17.93 3.91 -34.57
C ALA A 91 17.67 3.80 -36.09
N ALA A 92 16.87 2.83 -36.52
CA ALA A 92 16.45 2.73 -37.92
C ALA A 92 15.51 3.88 -38.30
N VAL A 93 14.50 4.21 -37.48
CA VAL A 93 13.60 5.36 -37.70
C VAL A 93 14.41 6.67 -37.78
N ASP A 94 15.30 6.92 -36.82
CA ASP A 94 16.16 8.10 -36.80
C ASP A 94 17.02 8.20 -38.08
N ALA A 95 17.51 7.06 -38.58
CA ALA A 95 18.32 6.99 -39.80
C ALA A 95 17.48 7.24 -41.06
N GLN A 96 16.25 6.72 -41.15
CA GLN A 96 15.35 6.97 -42.28
C GLN A 96 14.89 8.43 -42.31
N GLN A 97 14.56 9.03 -41.15
CA GLN A 97 14.23 10.46 -41.06
C GLN A 97 15.38 11.34 -41.52
N ALA A 98 16.62 11.04 -41.10
CA ALA A 98 17.79 11.79 -41.55
C ALA A 98 18.01 11.68 -43.07
N ALA A 99 17.71 10.52 -43.65
CA ALA A 99 17.78 10.31 -45.10
C ALA A 99 16.66 11.04 -45.85
N LEU A 100 15.46 11.13 -45.27
CA LEU A 100 14.35 11.91 -45.82
C LEU A 100 14.72 13.39 -45.86
N ASP A 101 15.21 13.95 -44.75
CA ASP A 101 15.67 15.34 -44.67
C ASP A 101 16.79 15.66 -45.68
N GLU A 102 17.61 14.67 -46.04
CA GLU A 102 18.64 14.80 -47.09
C GLU A 102 18.05 14.70 -48.49
N ALA A 103 17.10 13.79 -48.73
CA ALA A 103 16.41 13.66 -50.00
C ALA A 103 15.57 14.89 -50.34
N GLU A 104 14.82 15.44 -49.37
CA GLU A 104 14.06 16.68 -49.54
C GLU A 104 14.96 17.86 -49.92
N ARG A 105 16.15 17.96 -49.30
CA ARG A 105 17.15 18.98 -49.67
C ARG A 105 17.68 18.77 -51.08
N ALA A 106 17.98 17.53 -51.46
CA ALA A 106 18.45 17.22 -52.82
C ALA A 106 17.39 17.53 -53.88
N VAL A 107 16.11 17.26 -53.60
CA VAL A 107 14.99 17.67 -54.48
C VAL A 107 14.92 19.19 -54.60
N ALA A 108 14.95 19.91 -53.48
CA ALA A 108 14.90 21.37 -53.48
C ALA A 108 16.07 22.00 -54.23
N ASP A 109 17.29 21.47 -54.05
CA ASP A 109 18.49 21.94 -54.75
C ASP A 109 18.39 21.67 -56.26
N ALA A 110 17.95 20.47 -56.67
CA ALA A 110 17.77 20.13 -58.08
C ALA A 110 16.68 20.98 -58.75
N GLU A 111 15.55 21.20 -58.07
CA GLU A 111 14.47 22.07 -58.55
C GLU A 111 14.92 23.53 -58.68
N ALA A 112 15.77 24.02 -57.78
CA ALA A 112 16.34 25.37 -57.88
C ALA A 112 17.23 25.51 -59.14
N VAL A 113 18.03 24.49 -59.46
CA VAL A 113 18.84 24.46 -60.70
C VAL A 113 17.96 24.43 -61.95
N VAL A 114 16.87 23.66 -61.94
CA VAL A 114 15.89 23.66 -63.05
C VAL A 114 15.31 25.05 -63.24
N GLN A 115 14.87 25.72 -62.16
CA GLN A 115 14.32 27.07 -62.21
C GLN A 115 15.33 28.10 -62.73
N GLU A 116 16.61 27.98 -62.34
CA GLU A 116 17.68 28.84 -62.85
C GLU A 116 17.89 28.64 -64.36
N ALA A 117 17.92 27.38 -64.82
CA ALA A 117 18.07 27.05 -66.23
C ALA A 117 16.88 27.57 -67.06
N GLU A 118 15.65 27.39 -66.58
CA GLU A 118 14.44 27.92 -67.23
C GLU A 118 14.43 29.46 -67.30
N ALA A 119 14.87 30.14 -66.23
CA ALA A 119 14.99 31.60 -66.22
C ALA A 119 16.02 32.08 -67.25
N ARG A 120 17.16 31.39 -67.37
CA ARG A 120 18.19 31.71 -68.37
C ARG A 120 17.73 31.45 -69.80
N ILE A 121 16.96 30.38 -70.03
CA ILE A 121 16.31 30.10 -71.31
C ILE A 121 15.38 31.27 -71.69
N ALA A 122 14.53 31.72 -70.77
CA ALA A 122 13.61 32.83 -71.03
C ALA A 122 14.34 34.15 -71.33
N GLU A 123 15.45 34.43 -70.63
CA GLU A 123 16.30 35.59 -70.90
C GLU A 123 16.93 35.50 -72.30
N LEU A 124 17.52 34.36 -72.66
CA LEU A 124 18.13 34.13 -73.97
C LEU A 124 17.10 34.20 -75.11
N GLU A 125 15.89 33.71 -74.90
CA GLU A 125 14.80 33.84 -75.89
C GLU A 125 14.40 35.30 -76.10
N ALA A 126 14.35 36.10 -75.03
CA ALA A 126 14.08 37.53 -75.12
C ALA A 126 15.21 38.30 -75.84
N GLU A 127 16.47 38.00 -75.51
CA GLU A 127 17.65 38.56 -76.19
C GLU A 127 17.67 38.19 -77.68
N LEU A 128 17.35 36.93 -78.02
CA LEU A 128 17.29 36.48 -79.40
C LEU A 128 16.23 37.26 -80.20
N VAL A 129 15.03 37.45 -79.64
CA VAL A 129 13.98 38.25 -80.28
C VAL A 129 14.42 39.71 -80.45
N ALA A 130 15.01 40.32 -79.42
CA ALA A 130 15.48 41.71 -79.50
C ALA A 130 16.57 41.89 -80.57
N THR A 131 17.54 40.98 -80.65
CA THR A 131 18.60 41.01 -81.67
C THR A 131 18.04 40.78 -83.08
N GLN A 132 17.02 39.92 -83.23
CA GLN A 132 16.32 39.75 -84.52
C GLN A 132 15.57 41.01 -84.96
N GLU A 133 14.91 41.70 -84.03
CA GLU A 133 14.24 42.98 -84.29
C GLU A 133 15.25 44.06 -84.68
N GLY A 134 16.37 44.19 -83.96
CA GLY A 134 17.46 45.11 -84.30
C GLY A 134 18.05 44.85 -85.69
N LEU A 135 18.31 43.59 -86.03
CA LEU A 135 18.79 43.21 -87.36
C LEU A 135 17.76 43.55 -88.45
N ARG A 136 16.47 43.34 -88.19
CA ARG A 136 15.39 43.69 -89.13
C ARG A 136 15.32 45.19 -89.36
N GLU A 137 15.41 46.00 -88.32
CA GLU A 137 15.43 47.47 -88.41
C GLU A 137 16.65 47.94 -89.21
N ALA A 138 17.83 47.42 -88.92
CA ALA A 138 19.06 47.76 -89.64
C ALA A 138 18.99 47.41 -91.15
N VAL A 139 18.36 46.28 -91.51
CA VAL A 139 18.13 45.89 -92.90
C VAL A 139 17.14 46.84 -93.58
N ILE A 140 16.04 47.19 -92.91
CA ILE A 140 15.06 48.15 -93.44
C ILE A 140 15.71 49.52 -93.66
N GLU A 141 16.47 50.02 -92.68
CA GLU A 141 17.19 51.29 -92.77
C GLU A 141 18.19 51.29 -93.92
N SER A 142 19.01 50.22 -94.05
CA SER A 142 19.96 50.08 -95.14
C SER A 142 19.29 50.03 -96.52
N TYR A 143 18.11 49.42 -96.64
CA TYR A 143 17.37 49.35 -97.90
C TYR A 143 16.73 50.71 -98.26
N VAL A 144 16.12 51.38 -97.28
CA VAL A 144 15.49 52.71 -97.48
C VAL A 144 16.53 53.78 -97.81
N SER A 145 17.65 53.82 -97.08
CA SER A 145 18.77 54.75 -97.35
C SER A 145 19.43 54.53 -98.72
N PHE A 146 19.44 53.29 -99.23
CA PHE A 146 19.89 53.02 -100.59
C PHE A 146 18.95 53.59 -101.67
N GLN A 147 17.66 53.75 -101.35
CA GLN A 147 16.63 54.21 -102.29
C GLN A 147 16.33 55.72 -102.22
N ALA A 148 16.88 56.44 -101.23
CA ALA A 148 16.66 57.86 -101.06
C ALA A 148 17.92 58.60 -100.54
N PRO A 149 18.26 59.79 -101.08
CA PRO A 149 19.39 60.60 -100.62
C PRO A 149 19.03 61.29 -99.28
N THR A 150 19.02 60.52 -98.19
CA THR A 150 18.57 61.01 -96.86
C THR A 150 19.69 61.24 -95.86
N GLY A 151 20.94 60.90 -96.20
CA GLY A 151 22.11 61.08 -95.34
C GLY A 151 22.52 62.55 -95.18
N THR A 152 23.12 62.90 -94.03
CA THR A 152 23.63 64.26 -93.73
C THR A 152 24.67 64.74 -94.74
N PHE A 153 25.41 63.81 -95.37
CA PHE A 153 26.40 64.09 -96.41
C PHE A 153 25.82 64.08 -97.84
N SER A 154 24.60 63.58 -98.05
CA SER A 154 23.94 63.57 -99.37
C SER A 154 23.54 64.99 -99.82
N VAL A 155 23.35 65.91 -98.86
CA VAL A 155 23.07 67.33 -99.08
C VAL A 155 24.31 68.13 -99.52
N LEU A 156 25.53 67.61 -99.30
CA LEU A 156 26.79 68.35 -99.47
C LEU A 156 27.65 67.88 -100.67
N GLY A 157 27.27 66.78 -101.33
CA GLY A 157 28.03 66.21 -102.45
C GLY A 157 27.48 66.57 -103.84
N SER A 158 28.36 66.57 -104.84
CA SER A 158 28.01 66.78 -106.25
C SER A 158 27.18 65.64 -106.87
N ASP A 159 27.18 64.46 -106.25
CA ASP A 159 26.29 63.34 -106.58
C ASP A 159 25.70 62.74 -105.29
N PRO A 160 24.46 63.14 -104.93
CA PRO A 160 23.76 62.65 -103.73
C PRO A 160 23.66 61.13 -103.66
N TRP A 161 23.63 60.44 -104.81
CA TRP A 161 23.47 58.99 -104.89
C TRP A 161 24.78 58.24 -104.64
N GLN A 162 25.93 58.80 -105.02
CA GLN A 162 27.23 58.22 -104.64
C GLN A 162 27.47 58.30 -103.13
N ASN A 163 27.15 59.44 -102.51
CA ASN A 163 27.34 59.60 -101.06
C ASN A 163 26.45 58.65 -100.25
N ALA A 164 25.16 58.52 -100.63
CA ALA A 164 24.26 57.54 -100.01
C ALA A 164 24.79 56.10 -100.16
N ARG A 165 25.40 55.77 -101.31
CA ARG A 165 26.02 54.47 -101.55
C ARG A 165 27.29 54.24 -100.71
N GLU A 166 28.16 55.24 -100.58
CA GLU A 166 29.38 55.15 -99.76
C GLU A 166 29.06 55.03 -98.26
N GLU A 167 28.04 55.76 -97.79
CA GLU A 167 27.57 55.69 -96.39
C GLU A 167 26.92 54.33 -96.08
N ALA A 168 26.09 53.79 -96.99
CA ALA A 168 25.54 52.44 -96.86
C ALA A 168 26.63 51.35 -96.87
N LEU A 169 27.67 51.51 -97.70
CA LEU A 169 28.83 50.62 -97.71
C LEU A 169 29.70 50.77 -96.46
N ALA A 170 29.83 51.98 -95.90
CA ALA A 170 30.51 52.22 -94.64
C ALA A 170 29.78 51.51 -93.48
N GLY A 171 28.46 51.60 -93.41
CA GLY A 171 27.66 50.86 -92.42
C GLY A 171 27.76 49.33 -92.54
N PHE A 172 28.03 48.81 -93.74
CA PHE A 172 28.34 47.39 -93.96
C PHE A 172 29.80 47.06 -93.59
N ALA A 173 30.72 47.99 -93.84
CA ALA A 173 32.15 47.85 -93.55
C ALA A 173 32.52 48.07 -92.07
N THR A 174 31.65 48.74 -91.28
CA THR A 174 31.86 48.99 -89.84
C THR A 174 31.59 47.76 -88.96
N GLY A 175 31.37 46.57 -89.52
CA GLY A 175 31.30 45.30 -88.77
C GLY A 175 29.95 45.01 -88.11
N SER A 176 29.22 46.04 -87.68
CA SER A 176 28.00 45.93 -86.85
C SER A 176 26.97 44.87 -87.31
N ARG A 177 26.73 44.70 -88.62
CA ARG A 177 25.76 43.68 -89.11
C ARG A 177 26.30 42.25 -89.12
N ILE A 178 27.61 42.08 -89.30
CA ILE A 178 28.25 40.76 -89.19
C ILE A 178 28.27 40.36 -87.71
N ASP A 179 28.52 41.33 -86.83
CA ASP A 179 28.50 41.15 -85.38
C ASP A 179 27.11 40.69 -84.88
N ASP A 180 26.01 41.28 -85.37
CA ASP A 180 24.63 40.86 -84.99
C ASP A 180 24.29 39.43 -85.45
N ILE A 181 24.76 39.00 -86.62
CA ILE A 181 24.54 37.63 -87.13
C ILE A 181 25.33 36.61 -86.31
N ASP A 182 26.59 36.93 -85.98
CA ASP A 182 27.40 36.07 -85.13
C ASP A 182 26.85 36.01 -83.70
N GLU A 183 26.29 37.12 -83.19
CA GLU A 183 25.58 37.18 -81.91
C GLU A 183 24.32 36.32 -81.92
N LEU A 184 23.50 36.35 -82.98
CA LEU A 184 22.34 35.46 -83.12
C LEU A 184 22.74 33.98 -83.12
N ARG A 185 23.87 33.64 -83.76
CA ARG A 185 24.41 32.27 -83.73
C ARG A 185 24.83 31.91 -82.30
N ARG A 186 25.56 32.78 -81.62
CA ARG A 186 26.03 32.60 -80.24
C ARG A 186 24.85 32.38 -79.28
N LEU A 187 23.81 33.22 -79.37
CA LEU A 187 22.59 33.13 -78.57
C LEU A 187 21.82 31.84 -78.84
N GLY A 188 21.66 31.46 -80.12
CA GLY A 188 21.00 30.20 -80.49
C GLY A 188 21.73 28.96 -79.96
N GLU A 189 23.06 28.95 -80.06
CA GLU A 189 23.88 27.87 -79.50
C GLU A 189 23.84 27.84 -77.96
N GLU A 190 23.83 29.00 -77.31
CA GLU A 190 23.70 29.10 -75.85
C GLU A 190 22.33 28.63 -75.36
N LEU A 191 21.26 29.04 -76.04
CA LEU A 191 19.89 28.62 -75.75
C LEU A 191 19.75 27.09 -75.86
N GLU A 192 20.29 26.48 -76.92
CA GLU A 192 20.25 25.03 -77.08
C GLU A 192 21.03 24.31 -75.99
N ARG A 193 22.20 24.84 -75.58
CA ARG A 193 22.94 24.29 -74.42
C ARG A 193 22.12 24.35 -73.14
N TRP A 194 21.47 25.48 -72.85
CA TRP A 194 20.66 25.61 -71.63
C TRP A 194 19.40 24.74 -71.66
N ARG A 195 18.79 24.53 -72.83
CA ARG A 195 17.67 23.57 -72.98
C ARG A 195 18.09 22.14 -72.65
N LEU A 196 19.27 21.72 -73.10
CA LEU A 196 19.82 20.41 -72.75
C LEU A 196 20.10 20.32 -71.24
N VAL A 197 20.71 21.35 -70.64
CA VAL A 197 20.94 21.40 -69.19
C VAL A 197 19.62 21.31 -68.43
N ALA A 198 18.59 22.07 -68.81
CA ALA A 198 17.28 22.03 -68.17
C ALA A 198 16.61 20.65 -68.29
N GLU A 199 16.74 19.97 -69.44
CA GLU A 199 16.20 18.62 -69.61
C GLU A 199 16.95 17.60 -68.72
N GLU A 200 18.28 17.68 -68.64
CA GLU A 200 19.08 16.77 -67.81
C GLU A 200 18.80 17.00 -66.32
N THR A 201 18.80 18.24 -65.85
CA THR A 201 18.54 18.56 -64.44
C THR A 201 17.09 18.29 -64.03
N ALA A 202 16.13 18.43 -64.95
CA ALA A 202 14.74 18.04 -64.69
C ALA A 202 14.59 16.52 -64.48
N LYS A 203 15.32 15.70 -65.26
CA LYS A 203 15.37 14.24 -65.05
C LYS A 203 16.03 13.88 -63.73
N GLU A 204 17.09 14.60 -63.35
CA GLU A 204 17.74 14.42 -62.05
C GLU A 204 16.79 14.77 -60.89
N ALA A 205 16.06 15.90 -60.99
CA ALA A 205 15.05 16.29 -60.01
C ALA A 205 13.91 15.26 -59.89
N GLU A 206 13.46 14.68 -61.00
CA GLU A 206 12.48 13.58 -60.98
C GLU A 206 13.06 12.30 -60.32
N ALA A 207 14.32 11.97 -60.60
CA ALA A 207 14.99 10.84 -59.95
C ALA A 207 15.13 11.05 -58.43
N HIS A 208 15.42 12.27 -57.98
CA HIS A 208 15.44 12.61 -56.55
C HIS A 208 14.06 12.50 -55.91
N ARG A 209 12.99 12.95 -56.58
CA ARG A 209 11.61 12.80 -56.10
C ARG A 209 11.19 11.33 -55.96
N LEU A 210 11.55 10.48 -56.92
CA LEU A 210 11.31 9.04 -56.83
C LEU A 210 12.12 8.39 -55.69
N ALA A 211 13.34 8.87 -55.43
CA ALA A 211 14.15 8.39 -54.32
C ALA A 211 13.56 8.81 -52.95
N GLU A 212 13.04 10.02 -52.85
CA GLU A 212 12.31 10.53 -51.67
C GLU A 212 11.08 9.65 -51.37
N GLU A 213 10.27 9.33 -52.38
CA GLU A 213 9.08 8.46 -52.23
C GLU A 213 9.45 7.06 -51.69
N LEU A 214 10.56 6.49 -52.17
CA LEU A 214 11.06 5.21 -51.64
C LEU A 214 11.54 5.33 -50.19
N ILE A 215 12.18 6.43 -49.81
CA ILE A 215 12.62 6.67 -48.43
C ILE A 215 11.42 6.85 -47.50
N LEU A 216 10.35 7.50 -47.95
CA LEU A 216 9.09 7.62 -47.20
C LEU A 216 8.46 6.25 -46.93
N ASP A 217 8.37 5.39 -47.94
CA ASP A 217 7.86 4.01 -47.79
C ASP A 217 8.74 3.17 -46.84
N ASP A 218 10.06 3.37 -46.84
CA ASP A 218 10.96 2.74 -45.87
C ASP A 218 10.80 3.31 -44.45
N LEU A 219 10.56 4.62 -44.31
CA LEU A 219 10.28 5.26 -43.02
C LEU A 219 8.96 4.76 -42.43
N ASP A 220 7.89 4.71 -43.22
CA ASP A 220 6.58 4.18 -42.81
C ASP A 220 6.73 2.75 -42.25
N ARG A 221 7.49 1.88 -42.94
CA ARG A 221 7.78 0.52 -42.44
C ARG A 221 8.57 0.51 -41.14
N ALA A 222 9.51 1.44 -40.96
CA ALA A 222 10.29 1.54 -39.74
C ALA A 222 9.43 2.01 -38.56
N GLU A 223 8.53 2.99 -38.78
CA GLU A 223 7.57 3.47 -37.78
C GLU A 223 6.55 2.38 -37.41
N ASP A 224 6.04 1.62 -38.38
CA ASP A 224 5.13 0.50 -38.13
C ASP A 224 5.79 -0.55 -37.21
N ARG A 225 7.06 -0.90 -37.47
CA ARG A 225 7.83 -1.80 -36.61
C ARG A 225 8.04 -1.24 -35.20
N GLU A 226 8.29 0.06 -35.08
CA GLU A 226 8.42 0.74 -33.78
C GLU A 226 7.12 0.66 -32.99
N ALA A 227 6.00 0.94 -33.64
CA ALA A 227 4.68 0.90 -33.03
C ALA A 227 4.33 -0.51 -32.55
N GLU A 228 4.53 -1.53 -33.40
CA GLU A 228 4.27 -2.93 -33.05
C GLU A 228 5.10 -3.38 -31.83
N LEU A 229 6.41 -3.10 -31.84
CA LEU A 229 7.29 -3.50 -30.75
C LEU A 229 7.00 -2.72 -29.45
N SER A 230 6.65 -1.44 -29.57
CA SER A 230 6.29 -0.60 -28.42
C SER A 230 5.00 -1.09 -27.76
N VAL A 231 3.96 -1.39 -28.54
CA VAL A 231 2.71 -1.97 -28.01
C VAL A 231 3.00 -3.30 -27.31
N ALA A 232 3.79 -4.18 -27.93
CA ALA A 232 4.14 -5.46 -27.33
C ALA A 232 4.95 -5.31 -26.03
N ALA A 233 5.81 -4.29 -25.95
CA ALA A 233 6.56 -3.95 -24.74
C ALA A 233 5.65 -3.41 -23.62
N GLU A 234 4.69 -2.54 -23.96
CA GLU A 234 3.70 -2.01 -23.01
C GLU A 234 2.84 -3.13 -22.42
N GLU A 235 2.28 -4.01 -23.27
CA GLU A 235 1.48 -5.15 -22.82
C GLU A 235 2.26 -6.08 -21.88
N ARG A 236 3.56 -6.29 -22.18
CA ARG A 236 4.45 -7.07 -21.30
C ARG A 236 4.61 -6.39 -19.95
N VAL A 237 4.86 -5.08 -19.92
CA VAL A 237 5.02 -4.32 -18.67
C VAL A 237 3.75 -4.40 -17.83
N GLU A 238 2.58 -4.17 -18.44
CA GLU A 238 1.29 -4.26 -17.75
C GLU A 238 1.05 -5.66 -17.16
N ARG A 239 1.27 -6.71 -17.95
CA ARG A 239 1.13 -8.11 -17.49
C ARG A 239 2.07 -8.41 -16.33
N ARG A 240 3.33 -7.99 -16.39
CA ARG A 240 4.31 -8.23 -15.32
C ARG A 240 4.00 -7.43 -14.05
N LEU A 241 3.50 -6.20 -14.18
CA LEU A 241 3.06 -5.41 -13.03
C LEU A 241 1.86 -6.06 -12.33
N TYR A 242 0.91 -6.58 -13.11
CA TYR A 242 -0.24 -7.31 -12.58
C TYR A 242 0.20 -8.61 -11.87
N GLU A 243 1.12 -9.37 -12.46
CA GLU A 243 1.70 -10.57 -11.86
C GLU A 243 2.41 -10.25 -10.53
N VAL A 244 3.24 -9.21 -10.49
CA VAL A 244 3.91 -8.75 -9.26
C VAL A 244 2.90 -8.34 -8.19
N GLN A 245 1.84 -7.63 -8.55
CA GLN A 245 0.78 -7.27 -7.60
C GLN A 245 0.07 -8.51 -7.04
N THR A 246 -0.22 -9.49 -7.91
CA THR A 246 -0.84 -10.76 -7.51
C THR A 246 0.06 -11.54 -6.56
N ILE A 247 1.36 -11.66 -6.87
CA ILE A 247 2.34 -12.32 -5.99
C ILE A 247 2.38 -11.64 -4.62
N ARG A 248 2.45 -10.30 -4.57
CA ARG A 248 2.43 -9.56 -3.30
C ARG A 248 1.18 -9.82 -2.46
N GLN A 249 0.03 -9.94 -3.10
CA GLN A 249 -1.23 -10.25 -2.40
C GLN A 249 -1.24 -11.69 -1.88
N LEU A 250 -0.76 -12.64 -2.68
CA LEU A 250 -0.62 -14.04 -2.27
C LEU A 250 0.36 -14.18 -1.10
N ASP A 251 1.53 -13.53 -1.17
CA ASP A 251 2.52 -13.52 -0.09
C ASP A 251 1.96 -12.92 1.20
N ALA A 252 1.23 -11.81 1.10
CA ALA A 252 0.59 -11.21 2.28
C ALA A 252 -0.49 -12.11 2.89
N THR A 253 -1.26 -12.80 2.04
CA THR A 253 -2.28 -13.76 2.49
C THR A 253 -1.62 -14.94 3.19
N LEU A 254 -0.59 -15.53 2.56
CA LEU A 254 0.17 -16.65 3.11
C LEU A 254 0.85 -16.28 4.44
N ALA A 255 1.44 -15.08 4.52
CA ALA A 255 2.03 -14.58 5.76
C ALA A 255 0.98 -14.48 6.90
N ALA A 256 -0.21 -13.95 6.61
CA ALA A 256 -1.29 -13.85 7.59
C ALA A 256 -1.81 -15.24 8.03
N GLU A 257 -1.87 -16.20 7.11
CA GLU A 257 -2.23 -17.60 7.43
C GLU A 257 -1.19 -18.25 8.35
N ILE A 258 0.10 -18.08 8.07
CA ILE A 258 1.19 -18.57 8.93
C ILE A 258 1.09 -17.93 10.32
N GLU A 259 0.92 -16.61 10.41
CA GLU A 259 0.77 -15.92 11.70
C GLU A 259 -0.48 -16.36 12.49
N ALA A 260 -1.57 -16.69 11.81
CA ALA A 260 -2.76 -17.26 12.44
C ALA A 260 -2.48 -18.67 13.00
N ALA A 261 -1.85 -19.54 12.21
CA ALA A 261 -1.48 -20.89 12.64
C ALA A 261 -0.51 -20.87 13.83
N GLU A 262 0.51 -20.02 13.82
CA GLU A 262 1.46 -19.88 14.93
C GLU A 262 0.78 -19.38 16.21
N ARG A 263 -0.20 -18.46 16.10
CA ARG A 263 -1.01 -18.02 17.25
C ARG A 263 -1.88 -19.15 17.80
N GLU A 264 -2.45 -20.00 16.96
CA GLU A 264 -3.21 -21.17 17.40
C GLU A 264 -2.32 -22.18 18.12
N ILE A 265 -1.13 -22.47 17.59
CA ILE A 265 -0.12 -23.34 18.23
C ILE A 265 0.29 -22.75 19.59
N ALA A 266 0.63 -21.46 19.65
CA ALA A 266 0.98 -20.80 20.90
C ALA A 266 -0.16 -20.88 21.93
N ALA A 267 -1.40 -20.63 21.51
CA ALA A 267 -2.57 -20.76 22.39
C ALA A 267 -2.79 -22.22 22.85
N ALA A 268 -2.53 -23.21 22.00
CA ALA A 268 -2.60 -24.62 22.37
C ALA A 268 -1.54 -25.00 23.40
N LEU A 269 -0.31 -24.52 23.24
CA LEU A 269 0.78 -24.74 24.20
C LEU A 269 0.47 -24.10 25.55
N GLU A 270 -0.08 -22.89 25.58
CA GLU A 270 -0.49 -22.23 26.83
C GLU A 270 -1.63 -22.99 27.53
N ARG A 271 -2.62 -23.49 26.77
CA ARG A 271 -3.67 -24.37 27.34
C ARG A 271 -3.06 -25.64 27.94
N GLN A 272 -2.14 -26.29 27.23
CA GLN A 272 -1.48 -27.50 27.71
C GLN A 272 -0.68 -27.23 29.00
N ARG A 273 0.07 -26.13 29.05
CA ARG A 273 0.82 -25.71 30.25
C ARG A 273 -0.11 -25.42 31.43
N ALA A 274 -1.20 -24.71 31.20
CA ALA A 274 -2.20 -24.42 32.24
C ALA A 274 -2.86 -25.70 32.77
N GLU A 275 -3.19 -26.65 31.89
CA GLU A 275 -3.71 -27.96 32.28
C GLU A 275 -2.70 -28.78 33.09
N GLU A 276 -1.43 -28.78 32.69
CA GLU A 276 -0.35 -29.46 33.41
C GLU A 276 -0.13 -28.83 34.80
N GLU A 277 -0.11 -27.50 34.90
CA GLU A 277 -0.01 -26.81 36.17
C GLU A 277 -1.22 -27.08 37.07
N ALA A 278 -2.44 -27.09 36.51
CA ALA A 278 -3.65 -27.46 37.24
C ALA A 278 -3.59 -28.92 37.74
N ARG A 279 -3.09 -29.85 36.92
CA ARG A 279 -2.86 -31.25 37.35
C ARG A 279 -1.87 -31.32 38.50
N ARG A 280 -0.72 -30.63 38.41
CA ARG A 280 0.26 -30.57 39.50
C ARG A 280 -0.34 -30.00 40.78
N ARG A 281 -1.08 -28.88 40.70
CA ARG A 281 -1.75 -28.28 41.85
C ARG A 281 -2.78 -29.22 42.48
N ALA A 282 -3.54 -29.94 41.65
CA ALA A 282 -4.50 -30.93 42.13
C ALA A 282 -3.82 -32.12 42.83
N GLU A 283 -2.68 -32.60 42.30
CA GLU A 283 -1.89 -33.66 42.92
C GLU A 283 -1.27 -33.21 44.25
N GLU A 284 -0.69 -32.00 44.31
CA GLU A 284 -0.17 -31.41 45.55
C GLU A 284 -1.29 -31.23 46.60
N ALA A 285 -2.48 -30.78 46.18
CA ALA A 285 -3.64 -30.65 47.06
C ALA A 285 -4.11 -32.01 47.59
N ARG A 286 -4.13 -33.06 46.74
CA ARG A 286 -4.43 -34.44 47.15
C ARG A 286 -3.42 -34.94 48.19
N ARG A 287 -2.11 -34.72 47.96
CA ARG A 287 -1.06 -35.10 48.91
C ARG A 287 -1.24 -34.39 50.25
N ARG A 288 -1.51 -33.09 50.25
CA ARG A 288 -1.78 -32.31 51.48
C ARG A 288 -3.03 -32.81 52.20
N ALA A 289 -4.09 -33.14 51.47
CA ALA A 289 -5.32 -33.68 52.06
C ALA A 289 -5.08 -35.06 52.69
N GLU A 290 -4.27 -35.91 52.05
CA GLU A 290 -3.88 -37.21 52.61
C GLU A 290 -2.98 -37.06 53.85
N GLU A 291 -1.97 -36.18 53.80
CA GLU A 291 -1.14 -35.85 54.97
C GLU A 291 -1.99 -35.30 56.12
N ALA A 292 -2.97 -34.44 55.84
CA ALA A 292 -3.90 -33.91 56.84
C ALA A 292 -4.82 -35.01 57.40
N ARG A 293 -5.30 -35.94 56.56
CA ARG A 293 -6.08 -37.12 57.02
C ARG A 293 -5.26 -37.99 57.96
N LEU A 294 -4.02 -38.31 57.59
CA LEU A 294 -3.11 -39.11 58.42
C LEU A 294 -2.80 -38.41 59.75
N ARG A 295 -2.59 -37.08 59.74
CA ARG A 295 -2.43 -36.30 60.98
C ARG A 295 -3.68 -36.32 61.85
N ALA A 296 -4.86 -36.16 61.27
CA ALA A 296 -6.13 -36.24 62.01
C ALA A 296 -6.34 -37.64 62.63
N GLU A 297 -6.01 -38.72 61.89
CA GLU A 297 -6.03 -40.09 62.42
C GLU A 297 -5.02 -40.28 63.56
N GLN A 298 -3.82 -39.69 63.46
CA GLN A 298 -2.82 -39.70 64.53
C GLN A 298 -3.29 -38.90 65.76
N GLU A 299 -3.80 -37.69 65.57
CA GLU A 299 -4.36 -36.84 66.64
C GLU A 299 -5.55 -37.51 67.30
N GLU A 300 -6.43 -38.20 66.56
CA GLU A 300 -7.55 -38.96 67.12
C GLU A 300 -7.04 -40.18 67.91
N ALA A 301 -6.01 -40.87 67.43
CA ALA A 301 -5.36 -41.96 68.17
C ALA A 301 -4.67 -41.46 69.45
N GLU A 302 -3.99 -40.31 69.39
CA GLU A 302 -3.38 -39.65 70.56
C GLU A 302 -4.44 -39.14 71.54
N ALA A 303 -5.52 -38.51 71.06
CA ALA A 303 -6.64 -38.09 71.89
C ALA A 303 -7.35 -39.29 72.53
N ARG A 304 -7.44 -40.42 71.84
CA ARG A 304 -7.96 -41.67 72.41
C ARG A 304 -7.03 -42.24 73.48
N ALA A 305 -5.72 -42.20 73.26
CA ALA A 305 -4.72 -42.58 74.26
C ALA A 305 -4.66 -41.61 75.46
N LEU A 306 -4.92 -40.32 75.24
CA LEU A 306 -5.03 -39.29 76.27
C LEU A 306 -6.34 -39.43 77.06
N ALA A 307 -7.46 -39.73 76.39
CA ALA A 307 -8.72 -40.05 77.03
C ALA A 307 -8.64 -41.36 77.85
N GLU A 308 -7.74 -42.26 77.49
CA GLU A 308 -7.42 -43.48 78.27
C GLU A 308 -6.43 -43.20 79.42
N SER A 309 -5.87 -41.99 79.53
CA SER A 309 -4.90 -41.59 80.57
C SER A 309 -5.22 -40.29 81.35
N VAL A 310 -6.39 -39.66 81.15
CA VAL A 310 -6.79 -38.40 81.82
C VAL A 310 -8.03 -38.57 82.71
N ASP A 311 -7.85 -38.21 83.98
CA ASP A 311 -8.82 -38.05 85.07
C ASP A 311 -9.73 -36.81 84.82
N PRO A 312 -11.08 -36.91 84.83
CA PRO A 312 -11.95 -35.86 84.32
C PRO A 312 -12.21 -34.78 85.39
N SER A 313 -11.51 -33.66 85.29
CA SER A 313 -11.95 -32.42 85.92
C SER A 313 -11.62 -31.18 85.08
N ASP A 314 -12.66 -30.39 84.81
CA ASP A 314 -12.69 -28.98 84.39
C ASP A 314 -12.77 -28.64 82.89
N THR A 315 -13.93 -28.13 82.48
CA THR A 315 -14.26 -27.58 81.14
C THR A 315 -14.90 -26.21 81.33
N ASP A 316 -14.34 -25.18 80.70
CA ASP A 316 -14.90 -23.83 80.69
C ASP A 316 -15.95 -23.74 79.58
N LEU A 317 -17.23 -23.57 79.94
CA LEU A 317 -18.32 -23.41 78.96
C LEU A 317 -18.34 -21.97 78.43
N PRO A 318 -18.46 -21.73 77.11
CA PRO A 318 -18.51 -20.37 76.56
C PRO A 318 -19.88 -19.72 76.81
N LEU A 319 -19.99 -19.05 77.96
CA LEU A 319 -21.20 -18.37 78.44
C LEU A 319 -21.16 -16.87 78.18
N VAL A 320 -22.33 -16.27 77.93
CA VAL A 320 -22.53 -14.84 77.69
C VAL A 320 -23.80 -14.37 78.39
N TRP A 321 -23.80 -13.14 78.89
CA TRP A 321 -24.98 -12.50 79.48
C TRP A 321 -25.81 -11.79 78.41
N VAL A 322 -27.08 -12.17 78.26
CA VAL A 322 -28.04 -11.58 77.32
C VAL A 322 -29.30 -11.20 78.08
N ARG A 323 -29.68 -9.92 78.07
CA ARG A 323 -30.94 -9.41 78.68
C ARG A 323 -31.18 -9.89 80.12
N GLY A 324 -30.11 -10.09 80.89
CA GLY A 324 -30.17 -10.56 82.29
C GLY A 324 -30.12 -12.08 82.48
N PHE A 325 -29.87 -12.86 81.42
CA PHE A 325 -29.67 -14.31 81.49
C PHE A 325 -28.24 -14.67 81.08
N GLU A 326 -27.55 -15.46 81.89
CA GLU A 326 -26.29 -16.09 81.48
C GLU A 326 -26.61 -17.34 80.65
N VAL A 327 -26.18 -17.42 79.41
CA VAL A 327 -26.48 -18.55 78.52
C VAL A 327 -25.28 -18.90 77.67
N HIS A 328 -25.27 -20.09 77.08
CA HIS A 328 -24.26 -20.44 76.10
C HIS A 328 -24.41 -19.55 74.87
N THR A 329 -23.28 -19.15 74.28
CA THR A 329 -23.23 -18.36 73.04
C THR A 329 -24.12 -18.90 71.91
N GLN A 330 -24.40 -20.20 71.87
CA GLN A 330 -25.26 -20.82 70.87
C GLN A 330 -26.72 -20.33 70.91
N ILE A 331 -27.25 -19.96 72.08
CA ILE A 331 -28.64 -19.50 72.21
C ILE A 331 -28.74 -18.00 72.47
N ALA A 332 -27.63 -17.27 72.46
CA ALA A 332 -27.59 -15.84 72.78
C ALA A 332 -28.58 -15.03 71.91
N ASP A 333 -28.51 -15.18 70.59
CA ASP A 333 -29.40 -14.47 69.66
C ASP A 333 -30.88 -14.91 69.79
N ALA A 334 -31.10 -16.18 70.11
CA ALA A 334 -32.44 -16.72 70.33
C ALA A 334 -33.10 -16.12 71.59
N VAL A 335 -32.34 -15.99 72.67
CA VAL A 335 -32.80 -15.37 73.92
C VAL A 335 -33.02 -13.87 73.74
N GLU A 336 -32.09 -13.17 73.08
CA GLU A 336 -32.24 -11.74 72.76
C GLU A 336 -33.53 -11.49 71.96
N GLY A 337 -33.73 -12.25 70.88
CA GLY A 337 -34.90 -12.10 70.01
C GLY A 337 -36.22 -12.40 70.71
N LEU A 338 -36.28 -13.47 71.53
CA LEU A 338 -37.48 -13.82 72.28
C LEU A 338 -37.85 -12.75 73.31
N VAL A 339 -36.88 -12.28 74.11
CA VAL A 339 -37.14 -11.28 75.14
C VAL A 339 -37.61 -9.97 74.50
N ALA A 340 -36.95 -9.52 73.43
CA ALA A 340 -37.38 -8.32 72.69
C ALA A 340 -38.80 -8.46 72.10
N ALA A 341 -39.14 -9.62 71.53
CA ALA A 341 -40.49 -9.88 71.01
C ALA A 341 -41.56 -9.86 72.10
N MET A 342 -41.25 -10.40 73.28
CA MET A 342 -42.16 -10.43 74.42
C MET A 342 -42.34 -9.04 75.06
N GLU A 343 -41.28 -8.23 75.11
CA GLU A 343 -41.33 -6.81 75.52
C GLU A 343 -42.24 -6.00 74.57
N ALA A 344 -42.15 -6.23 73.27
CA ALA A 344 -43.01 -5.58 72.27
C ALA A 344 -44.51 -5.90 72.45
N GLU A 345 -44.83 -7.08 72.99
CA GLU A 345 -46.22 -7.46 73.36
C GLU A 345 -46.62 -6.98 74.77
N GLY A 346 -45.75 -6.23 75.47
CA GLY A 346 -46.03 -5.63 76.77
C GLY A 346 -45.74 -6.55 77.97
N PHE A 347 -45.00 -7.65 77.77
CA PHE A 347 -44.56 -8.53 78.85
C PHE A 347 -43.13 -8.19 79.29
N ASN A 348 -42.87 -8.20 80.59
CA ASN A 348 -41.55 -7.92 81.15
C ASN A 348 -40.95 -9.22 81.69
N LEU A 349 -40.04 -9.81 80.92
CA LEU A 349 -39.42 -11.09 81.25
C LEU A 349 -38.13 -10.90 82.03
N GLY A 350 -37.92 -11.80 82.99
CA GLY A 350 -36.63 -11.99 83.68
C GLY A 350 -36.50 -13.45 84.11
N GLY A 351 -35.44 -13.83 84.82
CA GLY A 351 -35.30 -15.19 85.33
C GLY A 351 -33.85 -15.65 85.37
N TRP A 352 -33.61 -16.92 85.06
CA TRP A 352 -32.28 -17.55 85.21
C TRP A 352 -31.91 -18.40 84.00
N GLY A 353 -30.62 -18.41 83.66
CA GLY A 353 -30.04 -19.22 82.58
C GLY A 353 -29.11 -20.30 83.13
N TYR A 354 -27.82 -20.21 82.84
CA TYR A 354 -26.79 -21.16 83.23
C TYR A 354 -26.78 -21.44 84.74
N ARG A 355 -26.50 -22.70 85.07
CA ARG A 355 -26.32 -23.17 86.44
C ARG A 355 -25.16 -24.16 86.46
N THR A 356 -24.22 -23.99 87.38
CA THR A 356 -23.11 -24.94 87.54
C THR A 356 -23.59 -26.33 87.97
N ALA A 357 -22.77 -27.36 87.73
CA ALA A 357 -23.08 -28.72 88.19
C ALA A 357 -23.27 -28.80 89.71
N GLN A 358 -22.50 -28.02 90.48
CA GLN A 358 -22.62 -27.97 91.94
C GLN A 358 -23.94 -27.34 92.39
N GLU A 359 -24.40 -26.29 91.74
CA GLU A 359 -25.72 -25.70 92.00
C GLU A 359 -26.85 -26.68 91.64
N GLN A 360 -26.70 -27.48 90.58
CA GLN A 360 -27.66 -28.53 90.25
C GLN A 360 -27.70 -29.64 91.32
N ILE A 361 -26.54 -30.04 91.86
CA ILE A 361 -26.45 -30.96 93.00
C ILE A 361 -27.15 -30.37 94.23
N ASN A 362 -26.92 -29.09 94.53
CA ASN A 362 -27.55 -28.40 95.67
C ASN A 362 -29.06 -28.30 95.52
N LEU A 363 -29.56 -28.07 94.29
CA LEU A 363 -30.98 -28.04 94.00
C LEU A 363 -31.62 -29.41 94.22
N ARG A 364 -30.96 -30.49 93.82
CA ARG A 364 -31.44 -31.86 94.11
C ARG A 364 -31.41 -32.20 95.59
N ARG A 365 -30.37 -31.80 96.32
CA ARG A 365 -30.34 -31.94 97.78
C ARG A 365 -31.57 -31.31 98.43
N SER A 366 -31.99 -30.16 97.91
CA SER A 366 -33.16 -29.41 98.40
C SER A 366 -34.50 -30.03 97.99
N ASN A 367 -34.63 -30.47 96.73
CA ASN A 367 -35.93 -30.89 96.16
C ASN A 367 -36.18 -32.40 96.17
N CYS A 368 -35.11 -33.21 96.26
CA CYS A 368 -35.15 -34.66 96.11
C CYS A 368 -34.81 -35.40 97.41
N GLY A 369 -33.95 -34.83 98.25
CA GLY A 369 -33.36 -35.48 99.43
C GLY A 369 -31.82 -35.47 99.36
N THR A 370 -31.17 -35.78 100.48
CA THR A 370 -29.71 -35.62 100.62
C THR A 370 -28.89 -36.89 100.46
N SER A 371 -29.51 -38.05 100.23
CA SER A 371 -28.79 -39.30 99.96
C SER A 371 -28.15 -39.30 98.56
N GLU A 372 -27.11 -40.11 98.35
CA GLU A 372 -26.52 -40.25 97.01
C GLU A 372 -27.54 -40.74 95.98
N TRP A 373 -28.44 -41.63 96.39
CA TRP A 373 -29.52 -42.07 95.51
C TRP A 373 -30.43 -40.91 95.13
N ASP A 374 -30.81 -40.02 96.07
CA ASP A 374 -31.67 -38.86 95.79
C ASP A 374 -31.02 -37.86 94.81
N ILE A 375 -29.70 -37.69 94.90
CA ILE A 375 -28.92 -36.75 94.10
C ILE A 375 -28.63 -37.31 92.69
N TRP A 376 -28.12 -38.54 92.59
CA TRP A 376 -27.58 -39.05 91.31
C TRP A 376 -28.54 -39.98 90.56
N SER A 377 -29.45 -40.65 91.26
CA SER A 377 -30.21 -41.79 90.70
C SER A 377 -31.73 -41.66 90.80
N LYS A 378 -32.28 -40.81 91.68
CA LYS A 378 -33.73 -40.64 91.82
C LYS A 378 -34.32 -40.05 90.54
N PRO A 379 -35.42 -40.61 89.98
CA PRO A 379 -36.07 -40.04 88.80
C PRO A 379 -36.53 -38.59 89.07
N SER A 380 -36.25 -37.66 88.15
CA SER A 380 -36.51 -36.22 88.30
C SER A 380 -37.95 -35.89 88.68
N SER A 381 -38.92 -36.63 88.13
CA SER A 381 -40.35 -36.46 88.37
C SER A 381 -40.81 -36.80 89.80
N THR A 382 -39.95 -37.45 90.59
CA THR A 382 -40.26 -37.80 91.99
C THR A 382 -39.75 -36.78 93.01
N CYS A 383 -39.01 -35.75 92.56
CA CYS A 383 -38.63 -34.60 93.38
C CYS A 383 -39.76 -33.57 93.44
N ARG A 384 -39.77 -32.70 94.46
CA ARG A 384 -40.75 -31.61 94.58
C ARG A 384 -40.04 -30.28 94.85
N PRO A 385 -40.02 -29.35 93.87
CA PRO A 385 -40.44 -29.55 92.46
C PRO A 385 -39.57 -30.57 91.71
N PRO A 386 -39.99 -31.07 90.53
CA PRO A 386 -39.14 -31.89 89.68
C PRO A 386 -37.80 -31.21 89.44
N THR A 387 -36.72 -31.98 89.41
CA THR A 387 -35.37 -31.42 89.24
C THR A 387 -34.55 -32.41 88.46
N ALA A 388 -33.82 -31.98 87.42
CA ALA A 388 -32.99 -32.85 86.61
C ALA A 388 -31.81 -33.44 87.41
N ARG A 389 -31.30 -34.60 87.00
CA ARG A 389 -30.06 -35.18 87.57
C ARG A 389 -28.86 -34.31 87.15
N PRO A 390 -27.82 -34.17 87.99
CA PRO A 390 -26.62 -33.43 87.59
C PRO A 390 -26.00 -34.04 86.31
N GLY A 391 -25.45 -33.20 85.45
CA GLY A 391 -24.95 -33.53 84.11
C GLY A 391 -26.04 -33.81 83.07
N ARG A 392 -27.32 -33.68 83.43
CA ARG A 392 -28.47 -33.91 82.51
C ARG A 392 -29.35 -32.67 82.34
N SER A 393 -29.12 -31.59 83.09
CA SER A 393 -29.87 -30.35 82.96
C SER A 393 -29.34 -29.50 81.80
N ASN A 394 -30.22 -28.95 80.98
CA ASN A 394 -29.81 -27.98 79.97
C ASN A 394 -29.31 -26.65 80.57
N HIS A 395 -29.69 -26.32 81.81
CA HIS A 395 -29.09 -25.20 82.55
C HIS A 395 -27.59 -25.41 82.79
N GLU A 396 -27.14 -26.66 82.99
CA GLU A 396 -25.71 -26.98 83.17
C GLU A 396 -24.89 -26.82 81.91
N ARG A 397 -25.54 -26.63 80.76
CA ARG A 397 -24.91 -26.38 79.46
C ARG A 397 -25.14 -24.96 78.97
N GLY A 398 -25.87 -24.14 79.71
CA GLY A 398 -26.31 -22.80 79.29
C GLY A 398 -27.32 -22.81 78.14
N LEU A 399 -28.01 -23.93 77.90
CA LEU A 399 -28.93 -24.12 76.77
C LEU A 399 -30.41 -24.07 77.18
N ALA A 400 -30.70 -23.57 78.39
CA ALA A 400 -32.04 -23.38 78.92
C ALA A 400 -32.16 -22.08 79.71
N ILE A 401 -33.38 -21.55 79.75
CA ILE A 401 -33.78 -20.42 80.57
C ILE A 401 -35.09 -20.74 81.31
N ASP A 402 -35.14 -20.34 82.58
CA ASP A 402 -36.34 -20.35 83.41
C ASP A 402 -36.88 -18.92 83.50
N LEU A 403 -38.12 -18.72 83.03
CA LEU A 403 -38.71 -17.40 82.83
C LEU A 403 -39.71 -17.01 83.93
N THR A 404 -39.63 -15.74 84.29
CA THR A 404 -40.54 -15.00 85.17
C THR A 404 -41.16 -13.84 84.40
N ASN A 405 -42.36 -13.42 84.79
CA ASN A 405 -43.01 -12.22 84.28
C ASN A 405 -43.21 -11.23 85.43
N ASN A 406 -42.68 -10.02 85.31
CA ASN A 406 -42.65 -9.02 86.39
C ASN A 406 -42.12 -9.61 87.72
N GLY A 407 -41.07 -10.43 87.65
CA GLY A 407 -40.42 -11.08 88.79
C GLY A 407 -41.19 -12.24 89.42
N ARG A 408 -42.33 -12.68 88.84
CA ARG A 408 -43.08 -13.85 89.30
C ARG A 408 -42.91 -15.03 88.34
N LEU A 409 -42.63 -16.21 88.88
CA LEU A 409 -42.47 -17.43 88.09
C LEU A 409 -43.76 -17.75 87.31
N ILE A 410 -43.60 -18.09 86.03
CA ILE A 410 -44.73 -18.40 85.16
C ILE A 410 -45.18 -19.84 85.45
N THR A 411 -46.17 -20.01 86.33
CA THR A 411 -46.62 -21.33 86.80
C THR A 411 -47.92 -21.83 86.15
N SER A 412 -48.62 -20.99 85.38
CA SER A 412 -49.89 -21.36 84.72
C SER A 412 -49.83 -21.23 83.20
N ARG A 413 -50.22 -22.31 82.52
CA ARG A 413 -50.33 -22.37 81.06
C ARG A 413 -51.51 -21.57 80.48
N SER A 414 -52.46 -21.17 81.32
CA SER A 414 -53.57 -20.32 80.90
C SER A 414 -53.27 -18.82 81.07
N SER A 415 -52.08 -18.46 81.56
CA SER A 415 -51.68 -17.05 81.66
C SER A 415 -51.38 -16.45 80.29
N ALA A 416 -51.72 -15.17 80.10
CA ALA A 416 -51.47 -14.47 78.84
C ALA A 416 -49.97 -14.51 78.44
N VAL A 417 -49.06 -14.37 79.42
CA VAL A 417 -47.61 -14.44 79.17
C VAL A 417 -47.17 -15.82 78.70
N PHE A 418 -47.72 -16.91 79.26
CA PHE A 418 -47.39 -18.25 78.78
C PHE A 418 -47.93 -18.48 77.36
N GLN A 419 -49.15 -18.02 77.06
CA GLN A 419 -49.73 -18.16 75.72
C GLN A 419 -48.94 -17.37 74.67
N ALA A 420 -48.40 -16.20 75.03
CA ALA A 420 -47.49 -15.43 74.18
C ALA A 420 -46.15 -16.16 73.97
N LEU A 421 -45.52 -16.66 75.04
CA LEU A 421 -44.30 -17.48 74.94
C LEU A 421 -44.50 -18.72 74.06
N GLN A 422 -45.63 -19.42 74.24
CA GLN A 422 -45.97 -20.61 73.46
C GLN A 422 -46.10 -20.34 71.96
N ARG A 423 -46.50 -19.13 71.58
CA ARG A 423 -46.59 -18.69 70.19
C ARG A 423 -45.25 -18.19 69.66
N LEU A 424 -44.47 -17.45 70.45
CA LEU A 424 -43.27 -16.74 69.99
C LEU A 424 -41.98 -17.56 70.10
N ALA A 425 -41.76 -18.28 71.21
CA ALA A 425 -40.50 -18.98 71.48
C ALA A 425 -40.09 -20.00 70.41
N PRO A 426 -41.00 -20.79 69.78
CA PRO A 426 -40.62 -21.72 68.73
C PRO A 426 -39.94 -21.06 67.53
N SER A 427 -40.29 -19.82 67.19
CA SER A 427 -39.65 -19.06 66.10
C SER A 427 -38.19 -18.71 66.39
N PHE A 428 -37.79 -18.72 67.66
CA PHE A 428 -36.41 -18.54 68.11
C PHE A 428 -35.71 -19.87 68.45
N GLY A 429 -36.35 -21.02 68.15
CA GLY A 429 -35.76 -22.34 68.40
C GLY A 429 -35.83 -22.81 69.85
N LEU A 430 -36.55 -22.10 70.73
CA LEU A 430 -36.76 -22.48 72.12
C LEU A 430 -38.09 -23.22 72.29
N LYS A 431 -38.07 -24.31 73.06
CA LYS A 431 -39.19 -25.23 73.27
C LYS A 431 -39.50 -25.34 74.76
N ASN A 432 -40.79 -25.32 75.13
CA ASN A 432 -41.20 -25.49 76.52
C ASN A 432 -41.05 -26.95 76.94
N LEU A 433 -40.61 -27.14 78.19
CA LEU A 433 -40.79 -28.42 78.89
C LEU A 433 -42.26 -28.55 79.35
N PRO A 434 -43.04 -29.54 78.87
CA PRO A 434 -44.48 -29.63 79.15
C PRO A 434 -44.86 -29.81 80.63
N SER A 435 -43.94 -30.19 81.51
CA SER A 435 -44.21 -30.22 82.95
C SER A 435 -44.00 -28.86 83.64
N GLU A 436 -43.21 -27.96 83.05
CA GLU A 436 -42.73 -26.72 83.69
C GLU A 436 -42.99 -25.51 82.78
N PRO A 437 -44.08 -24.75 83.01
CA PRO A 437 -44.46 -23.65 82.12
C PRO A 437 -43.41 -22.51 82.04
N TRP A 438 -42.54 -22.39 83.04
CA TRP A 438 -41.46 -21.41 83.09
C TRP A 438 -40.21 -21.83 82.30
N HIS A 439 -40.02 -23.11 82.00
CA HIS A 439 -38.75 -23.63 81.47
C HIS A 439 -38.75 -23.73 79.94
N TRP A 440 -37.72 -23.16 79.31
CA TRP A 440 -37.56 -23.14 77.85
C TRP A 440 -36.11 -23.48 77.47
N SER A 441 -35.94 -24.44 76.57
CA SER A 441 -34.62 -24.94 76.15
C SER A 441 -34.61 -25.29 74.66
N VAL A 442 -33.43 -25.58 74.10
CA VAL A 442 -33.28 -25.93 72.67
C VAL A 442 -34.01 -27.22 72.26
N ASP A 443 -34.30 -28.10 73.22
CA ASP A 443 -34.92 -29.40 72.99
C ASP A 443 -36.20 -29.65 73.82
N GLY A 444 -36.56 -28.74 74.74
CA GLY A 444 -37.75 -28.82 75.57
C GLY A 444 -37.66 -29.92 76.64
N ARG A 445 -36.45 -30.25 77.09
CA ARG A 445 -36.17 -31.29 78.09
C ARG A 445 -35.39 -30.78 79.29
#